data_AF-A0A832AS55-F1
#
_entry.id   AF-A0A832AS55-F1
#
_cell.length_a   1.000
_cell.length_b   1.000
_cell.length_c   1.000
_cell.angle_alpha   90.00
_cell.angle_beta   90.00
_cell.angle_gamma   90.00
#
_symmetry.space_group_name_H-M   'P 1'
#
loop_
_entity.id
_entity.type
_entity.pdbx_description
1 polymer ?
#
loop_
_entity_poly.entity_id
_entity_poly.type
_entity_poly.pdbx_seq_one_letter_code
_entity_poly.pdbx_strand_id
1 'polypeptide(L)'
;MFEYAYFKENLMGNSKEMVEFLSKFRKFFEAGIVRELAFTSGGLSFFAVREPILLAVRAQGDIGDAKFHALKLLKELGYVDKEAYNLEEVFKFVEKIEQMPLEEFLKEMKRLREQI
;
A
#
# COMPACT_ATOMS: atom_id res chain seq x y z
N MET A 1 -0.94 -11.78 10.71
CA MET A 1 0.45 -11.30 10.98
C MET A 1 1.03 -10.90 9.64
N PHE A 2 1.76 -9.77 9.54
CA PHE A 2 2.31 -9.30 8.28
C PHE A 2 3.80 -9.03 8.41
N GLU A 3 4.49 -9.08 7.28
CA GLU A 3 5.91 -8.82 7.18
C GLU A 3 6.14 -7.59 6.30
N TYR A 4 7.20 -6.85 6.58
CA TYR A 4 7.50 -5.63 5.86
C TYR A 4 8.99 -5.34 5.81
N ALA A 5 9.35 -4.52 4.83
CA ALA A 5 10.62 -3.82 4.78
C ALA A 5 10.38 -2.41 4.20
N TYR A 6 11.19 -1.44 4.60
CA TYR A 6 11.14 -0.10 4.04
C TYR A 6 12.51 0.57 4.04
N PHE A 7 12.66 1.59 3.20
CA PHE A 7 13.87 2.38 3.09
C PHE A 7 13.60 3.83 3.49
N LYS A 8 14.26 4.27 4.56
CA LYS A 8 14.25 5.67 5.02
C LYS A 8 15.66 6.28 4.89
N GLU A 9 16.53 5.94 5.83
CA GLU A 9 17.98 6.22 5.79
C GLU A 9 18.77 4.94 5.55
N ASN A 10 18.31 3.86 6.20
CA ASN A 10 18.78 2.49 6.01
C ASN A 10 17.60 1.60 5.65
N LEU A 11 17.91 0.42 5.12
CA LEU A 11 16.92 -0.62 4.86
C LEU A 11 16.53 -1.27 6.20
N MET A 12 15.25 -1.18 6.55
CA MET A 12 14.68 -1.71 7.80
C MET A 12 13.57 -2.69 7.48
N GLY A 13 13.22 -3.57 8.41
CA GLY A 13 12.11 -4.52 8.25
C GLY A 13 11.99 -5.48 9.42
N ASN A 14 10.84 -6.14 9.53
CA ASN A 14 10.60 -7.17 10.54
C ASN A 14 10.84 -8.61 10.01
N SER A 15 11.19 -8.75 8.73
CA SER A 15 11.43 -10.04 8.06
C SER A 15 12.66 -9.99 7.15
N LYS A 16 13.53 -11.00 7.27
CA LYS A 16 14.71 -11.13 6.41
C LYS A 16 14.34 -11.26 4.94
N GLU A 17 13.27 -12.01 4.64
CA GLU A 17 12.80 -12.24 3.28
C GLU A 17 12.30 -10.93 2.65
N MET A 18 11.58 -10.10 3.41
CA MET A 18 11.10 -8.80 2.91
C MET A 18 12.24 -7.80 2.71
N VAL A 19 13.24 -7.81 3.60
CA VAL A 19 14.45 -7.00 3.44
C VAL A 19 15.20 -7.41 2.17
N GLU A 20 15.40 -8.71 1.94
CA GLU A 20 16.07 -9.20 0.74
C GLU A 20 15.26 -8.90 -0.53
N PHE A 21 13.94 -9.10 -0.50
CA PHE A 21 13.03 -8.74 -1.59
C PHE A 21 13.18 -7.26 -1.94
N LEU A 22 13.02 -6.36 -0.95
CA LEU A 22 13.08 -4.93 -1.20
C LEU A 22 14.46 -4.49 -1.69
N SER A 23 15.55 -5.12 -1.20
CA SER A 23 16.91 -4.89 -1.66
C SER A 23 17.08 -5.22 -3.16
N LYS A 24 16.58 -6.39 -3.61
CA LYS A 24 16.67 -6.81 -5.02
C LYS A 24 15.87 -5.89 -5.95
N PHE A 25 14.70 -5.44 -5.49
CA PHE A 25 13.81 -4.61 -6.30
C PHE A 25 14.11 -3.11 -6.22
N ARG A 26 14.86 -2.65 -5.21
CA ARG A 26 15.19 -1.25 -4.95
C ARG A 26 15.64 -0.49 -6.20
N LYS A 27 16.57 -1.06 -6.97
CA LYS A 27 17.11 -0.41 -8.19
C LYS A 27 16.05 -0.09 -9.23
N PHE A 28 14.99 -0.90 -9.33
CA PHE A 28 13.90 -0.68 -10.30
C PHE A 28 12.97 0.44 -9.83
N PHE A 29 12.69 0.51 -8.52
CA PHE A 29 11.93 1.60 -7.93
C PHE A 29 12.69 2.93 -7.94
N GLU A 30 14.00 2.91 -7.67
CA GLU A 30 14.85 4.11 -7.72
C GLU A 30 15.05 4.62 -9.14
N ALA A 31 15.15 3.73 -10.13
CA ALA A 31 15.19 4.10 -11.54
C ALA A 31 13.82 4.58 -12.08
N GLY A 32 12.76 4.54 -11.28
CA GLY A 32 11.41 4.93 -11.68
C GLY A 32 10.74 3.98 -12.67
N ILE A 33 11.31 2.79 -12.89
CA ILE A 33 10.77 1.76 -13.79
C ILE A 33 9.49 1.15 -13.18
N VAL A 34 9.47 1.01 -11.86
CA VAL A 34 8.33 0.49 -11.11
C VAL A 34 7.93 1.54 -10.07
N ARG A 35 6.66 1.91 -10.04
CA ARG A 35 6.10 2.80 -8.99
C ARG A 35 5.37 2.01 -7.91
N GLU A 36 4.64 0.99 -8.32
CA GLU A 36 3.87 0.08 -7.49
C GLU A 36 4.01 -1.35 -8.05
N LEU A 37 4.09 -2.34 -7.16
CA LEU A 37 4.07 -3.76 -7.49
C LEU A 37 3.13 -4.47 -6.53
N ALA A 38 2.13 -5.16 -7.06
CA ALA A 38 1.18 -5.94 -6.27
C ALA A 38 0.95 -7.31 -6.92
N PHE A 39 1.02 -8.38 -6.14
CA PHE A 39 0.76 -9.74 -6.63
C PHE A 39 0.41 -10.71 -5.50
N THR A 40 -0.19 -11.84 -5.83
CA THR A 40 -0.50 -12.92 -4.89
C THR A 40 0.28 -14.18 -5.24
N SER A 41 0.70 -14.94 -4.23
CA SER A 41 1.36 -16.23 -4.39
C SER A 41 1.22 -17.07 -3.12
N GLY A 42 0.77 -18.32 -3.25
CA GLY A 42 0.69 -19.26 -2.11
C GLY A 42 -0.22 -18.80 -0.97
N GLY A 43 -1.29 -18.04 -1.26
CA GLY A 43 -2.19 -17.48 -0.23
C GLY A 43 -1.64 -16.25 0.50
N LEU A 44 -0.49 -15.73 0.04
CA LEU A 44 0.11 -14.49 0.51
C LEU A 44 -0.02 -13.41 -0.56
N SER A 45 -0.25 -12.19 -0.11
CA SER A 45 -0.33 -10.99 -0.93
C SER A 45 0.85 -10.09 -0.66
N PHE A 46 1.44 -9.60 -1.73
CA PHE A 46 2.61 -8.74 -1.73
C PHE A 46 2.23 -7.38 -2.29
N PHE A 47 2.70 -6.35 -1.62
CA PHE A 47 2.53 -4.97 -2.05
C PHE A 47 3.83 -4.20 -1.83
N ALA A 48 4.30 -3.50 -2.85
CA ALA A 48 5.45 -2.60 -2.74
C ALA A 48 5.19 -1.30 -3.47
N VAL A 49 5.58 -0.18 -2.87
CA VAL A 49 5.32 1.17 -3.36
C VAL A 49 6.53 2.06 -3.10
N ARG A 50 6.78 3.03 -3.99
CA ARG A 50 7.89 4.00 -3.84
C ARG A 50 7.50 5.31 -3.15
N GLU A 51 6.23 5.68 -3.22
CA GLU A 51 5.72 6.95 -2.71
C GLU A 51 4.86 6.70 -1.46
N PRO A 52 5.05 7.46 -0.36
CA PRO A 52 6.07 8.51 -0.15
C PRO A 52 7.47 7.96 0.20
N ILE A 53 7.56 6.68 0.52
CA ILE A 53 8.82 5.96 0.76
C ILE A 53 8.82 4.63 0.02
N LEU A 54 10.01 4.07 -0.19
CA LEU A 54 10.12 2.70 -0.67
C LEU A 54 9.73 1.75 0.47
N LEU A 55 8.60 1.08 0.30
CA LEU A 55 7.98 0.18 1.25
C LEU A 55 7.59 -1.10 0.53
N ALA A 56 7.76 -2.24 1.19
CA ALA A 56 7.16 -3.50 0.78
C ALA A 56 6.52 -4.20 1.98
N VAL A 57 5.38 -4.82 1.73
CA VAL A 57 4.57 -5.55 2.70
C VAL A 57 4.17 -6.90 2.10
N ARG A 58 4.18 -7.92 2.95
CA ARG A 58 3.59 -9.23 2.70
C ARG A 58 2.58 -9.54 3.78
N ALA A 59 1.36 -9.89 3.39
CA ALA A 59 0.28 -10.26 4.30
C ALA A 59 -0.42 -11.54 3.82
N GLN A 60 -1.08 -12.23 4.74
CA GLN A 60 -2.00 -13.31 4.38
C GLN A 60 -3.34 -12.70 3.95
N GLY A 61 -3.98 -13.28 2.92
CA GLY A 61 -5.24 -12.77 2.38
C GLY A 61 -5.05 -12.13 1.01
N ASP A 62 -5.85 -11.13 0.69
CA ASP A 62 -5.84 -10.48 -0.63
C ASP A 62 -4.89 -9.27 -0.71
N ILE A 63 -4.82 -8.64 -1.90
CA ILE A 63 -3.96 -7.48 -2.11
C ILE A 63 -4.43 -6.29 -1.26
N GLY A 64 -5.72 -6.19 -0.98
CA GLY A 64 -6.32 -5.21 -0.08
C GLY A 64 -5.72 -5.31 1.32
N ASP A 65 -5.56 -6.52 1.86
CA ASP A 65 -4.90 -6.75 3.15
C ASP A 65 -3.44 -6.25 3.16
N ALA A 66 -2.68 -6.52 2.10
CA ALA A 66 -1.31 -6.05 2.00
C ALA A 66 -1.23 -4.52 1.89
N LYS A 67 -2.15 -3.89 1.14
CA LYS A 67 -2.28 -2.43 1.03
C LYS A 67 -2.69 -1.80 2.37
N PHE A 68 -3.62 -2.43 3.10
CA PHE A 68 -4.04 -2.05 4.45
C PHE A 68 -2.83 -1.95 5.39
N HIS A 69 -2.02 -3.01 5.41
CA HIS A 69 -0.85 -3.07 6.26
C HIS A 69 0.23 -2.05 5.85
N ALA A 70 0.37 -1.78 4.56
CA ALA A 70 1.26 -0.74 4.07
C ALA A 70 0.83 0.66 4.55
N LEU A 71 -0.46 0.98 4.41
CA LEU A 71 -1.01 2.27 4.86
C LEU A 71 -0.85 2.45 6.38
N LYS A 72 -1.13 1.40 7.15
CA LYS A 72 -0.90 1.40 8.59
C LYS A 72 0.55 1.71 8.94
N LEU A 73 1.50 1.08 8.26
CA LEU A 73 2.93 1.32 8.50
C LEU A 73 3.33 2.75 8.10
N LEU A 74 2.85 3.27 6.97
CA LEU A 74 3.12 4.65 6.56
C LEU A 74 2.61 5.66 7.60
N LYS A 75 1.45 5.42 8.22
CA LYS A 75 0.94 6.23 9.32
C LYS A 75 1.82 6.12 10.57
N GLU A 76 2.23 4.92 10.97
CA GLU A 76 3.11 4.70 12.12
C GLU A 76 4.47 5.38 11.95
N LEU A 77 4.97 5.43 10.71
CA LEU A 77 6.22 6.10 10.34
C LEU A 77 6.09 7.62 10.15
N GLY A 78 4.87 8.17 10.24
CA GLY A 78 4.59 9.61 10.13
C GLY A 78 4.54 10.15 8.70
N TYR A 79 4.38 9.29 7.70
CA TYR A 79 4.26 9.69 6.29
C TYR A 79 2.81 9.95 5.84
N VAL A 80 1.85 9.59 6.67
CA VAL A 80 0.43 9.93 6.47
C VAL A 80 0.02 10.79 7.64
N ASP A 81 -0.58 11.94 7.34
CA ASP A 81 -1.00 12.88 8.35
C ASP A 81 -2.05 12.23 9.27
N LYS A 82 -1.85 12.33 10.59
CA LYS A 82 -2.67 11.62 11.58
C LYS A 82 -4.11 12.12 11.60
N GLU A 83 -4.31 13.36 11.17
CA GLU A 83 -5.59 14.07 11.19
C GLU A 83 -6.28 14.11 9.81
N ALA A 84 -5.54 13.96 8.70
CA ALA A 84 -6.09 14.09 7.35
C ALA A 84 -6.80 12.81 6.83
N TYR A 85 -6.56 11.66 7.44
CA TYR A 85 -7.14 10.40 7.02
C TYR A 85 -7.77 9.64 8.19
N ASN A 86 -9.10 9.67 8.26
CA ASN A 86 -9.84 8.67 9.02
C ASN A 86 -9.69 7.33 8.28
N LEU A 87 -8.69 6.55 8.69
CA LEU A 87 -8.37 5.25 8.08
C LEU A 87 -9.62 4.37 7.94
N GLU A 88 -10.51 4.38 8.92
CA GLU A 88 -11.75 3.60 8.88
C GLU A 88 -12.69 4.04 7.74
N GLU A 89 -12.75 5.33 7.43
CA GLU A 89 -13.51 5.85 6.28
C GLU A 89 -12.82 5.56 4.95
N VAL A 90 -11.49 5.67 4.89
CA VAL A 90 -10.72 5.26 3.71
C VAL A 90 -10.94 3.78 3.42
N PHE A 91 -10.96 2.94 4.46
CA PHE A 91 -11.22 1.50 4.33
C PHE A 91 -12.65 1.20 3.91
N LYS A 92 -13.65 1.81 4.55
CA LYS A 92 -15.05 1.70 4.11
C LYS A 92 -15.21 2.15 2.66
N PHE A 93 -14.46 3.16 2.23
CA PHE A 93 -14.48 3.63 0.86
C PHE A 93 -13.82 2.64 -0.10
N VAL A 94 -12.63 2.11 0.22
CA VAL A 94 -11.92 1.12 -0.61
C VAL A 94 -12.72 -0.19 -0.73
N GLU A 95 -13.21 -0.74 0.38
CA GLU A 95 -14.07 -1.95 0.37
C GLU A 95 -15.35 -1.71 -0.44
N LYS A 96 -15.96 -0.53 -0.29
CA LYS A 96 -17.13 -0.14 -1.07
C LYS A 96 -16.79 -0.03 -2.56
N ILE A 97 -15.63 0.50 -2.94
CA ILE A 97 -15.18 0.61 -4.34
C ILE A 97 -14.92 -0.76 -4.95
N GLU A 98 -14.26 -1.67 -4.23
CA GLU A 98 -13.96 -3.02 -4.74
C GLU A 98 -15.23 -3.82 -5.05
N GLN A 99 -16.31 -3.54 -4.33
CA GLN A 99 -17.62 -4.16 -4.54
C GLN A 99 -18.51 -3.37 -5.50
N MET A 100 -18.06 -2.20 -5.97
CA MET A 100 -18.85 -1.29 -6.78
C MET A 100 -18.65 -1.56 -8.28
N PRO A 101 -19.74 -1.65 -9.08
CA PRO A 101 -19.62 -1.64 -10.52
C PRO A 101 -18.90 -0.39 -11.02
N LEU A 102 -18.05 -0.52 -12.04
CA LEU A 102 -17.23 0.57 -12.58
C LEU A 102 -18.05 1.85 -12.89
N GLU A 103 -19.27 1.69 -13.40
CA GLU A 103 -20.16 2.82 -13.70
C GLU A 103 -20.60 3.60 -12.47
N GLU A 104 -20.84 2.92 -11.35
CA GLU A 104 -21.17 3.56 -10.07
C GLU A 104 -19.94 4.24 -9.47
N PHE A 105 -18.77 3.62 -9.60
CA PHE A 105 -17.51 4.21 -9.13
C PHE A 105 -17.21 5.53 -9.83
N LEU A 106 -17.35 5.57 -11.15
CA LEU A 106 -17.14 6.79 -11.94
C LEU A 106 -18.13 7.91 -11.57
N LYS A 107 -19.38 7.57 -11.22
CA LYS A 107 -20.37 8.54 -10.74
C LYS A 107 -19.99 9.11 -9.38
N GLU A 108 -19.56 8.26 -8.45
CA GLU A 108 -19.17 8.67 -7.11
C GLU A 108 -17.91 9.55 -7.12
N MET A 109 -16.91 9.21 -7.96
CA MET A 109 -15.72 10.04 -8.16
C MET A 109 -16.05 11.42 -8.75
N LYS A 110 -17.00 11.49 -9.68
CA LYS A 110 -17.48 12.77 -10.21
C LYS A 110 -18.13 13.63 -9.13
N ARG A 111 -18.96 13.02 -8.27
CA ARG A 111 -19.63 13.68 -7.14
C ARG A 111 -18.63 14.25 -6.13
N LEU A 112 -17.59 13.49 -5.79
CA LEU A 112 -16.54 13.92 -4.86
C LEU A 112 -15.72 15.09 -5.41
N ARG A 113 -15.44 15.10 -6.72
CA ARG A 113 -14.73 16.20 -7.39
C ARG A 113 -15.52 17.51 -7.36
N GLU A 114 -16.85 17.47 -7.33
CA GLU A 114 -17.70 18.66 -7.28
C GLU A 114 -17.83 19.26 -5.85
N GLN A 115 -17.30 18.58 -4.82
CA GLN A 115 -17.33 19.00 -3.42
C GLN A 115 -16.00 19.62 -2.93
N ILE A 116 -14.97 19.61 -3.77
CA ILE A 116 -13.64 20.19 -3.53
C ILE A 116 -13.48 21.43 -4.41
#